data_AF-A0A0A7G2M2-F1
#
_entry.id   AF-A0A0A7G2M2-F1
#
_cell.length_a   1.000
_cell.length_b   1.000
_cell.length_c   1.000
_cell.angle_alpha   90.00
_cell.angle_beta   90.00
_cell.angle_gamma   90.00
#
_symmetry.space_group_name_H-M   'P 1'
#
loop_
_entity.id
_entity.type
_entity.pdbx_description
1 polymer ?
#
loop_
_entity_poly.entity_id
_entity_poly.type
_entity_poly.pdbx_seq_one_letter_code
_entity_poly.pdbx_strand_id
1 'polypeptide(L)' 'MKIEPIFTLQIEDDWYINAETGVNITTERCVDSYVTKTFNGLFKSCNEDGIFLEIGEDESHIIFINFDEIICIEEV' A
#
# COMPACT_ATOMS: atom_id res chain seq x y z
N MET A 1 -15.04 22.45 -14.00
CA MET A 1 -14.71 21.09 -13.55
C MET A 1 -13.25 20.86 -13.91
N LYS A 2 -12.39 20.54 -12.93
CA LYS A 2 -11.01 20.09 -13.17
C LYS A 2 -10.98 18.59 -12.92
N ILE A 3 -10.31 17.85 -13.79
CA ILE A 3 -10.04 16.43 -13.60
C ILE A 3 -8.61 16.36 -13.08
N GLU A 4 -8.42 15.79 -11.90
CA GLU A 4 -7.10 15.54 -11.34
C GLU A 4 -6.66 14.11 -11.70
N PRO A 5 -5.36 13.87 -11.89
CA PRO A 5 -4.85 12.52 -12.12
C PRO A 5 -5.13 11.64 -10.90
N ILE A 6 -5.73 10.48 -11.12
CA ILE A 6 -5.90 9.45 -10.09
C ILE A 6 -4.65 8.59 -10.11
N PHE A 7 -3.98 8.44 -8.96
CA PHE A 7 -2.94 7.43 -8.82
C PHE A 7 -3.61 6.07 -8.66
N THR A 8 -3.25 5.13 -9.53
CA THR A 8 -3.78 3.77 -9.53
C THR A 8 -2.63 2.78 -9.50
N LEU A 9 -2.73 1.80 -8.60
CA LEU A 9 -1.84 0.65 -8.56
C LEU A 9 -2.57 -0.56 -9.16
N GLN A 10 -2.00 -1.18 -10.17
CA GLN A 10 -2.50 -2.45 -10.70
C GLN A 10 -1.88 -3.61 -9.91
N ILE A 11 -2.72 -4.46 -9.32
CA ILE A 11 -2.29 -5.64 -8.55
C ILE A 11 -2.33 -6.90 -9.42
N GLU A 12 -3.40 -7.05 -10.20
CA GLU A 12 -3.61 -8.14 -11.16
C GLU A 12 -4.19 -7.58 -12.47
N ASP A 13 -4.28 -8.41 -13.51
CA ASP A 13 -4.70 -7.97 -14.86
C ASP A 13 -6.00 -7.14 -14.85
N ASP A 14 -6.96 -7.49 -13.98
CA ASP A 14 -8.26 -6.83 -13.86
C ASP A 14 -8.47 -6.09 -12.53
N TRP A 15 -7.44 -5.95 -11.67
CA TRP A 15 -7.59 -5.34 -10.35
C TRP A 15 -6.69 -4.12 -10.14
N TYR A 16 -7.34 -2.99 -9.86
CA TYR A 16 -6.72 -1.69 -9.63
C TYR A 16 -7.17 -1.12 -8.28
N ILE A 17 -6.23 -0.53 -7.56
CA ILE A 17 -6.45 0.20 -6.31
C ILE A 17 -6.23 1.68 -6.58
N ASN A 18 -7.19 2.53 -6.21
CA ASN A 18 -7.12 3.97 -6.39
C ASN A 18 -6.53 4.65 -5.15
N ALA A 19 -5.94 5.83 -5.33
CA ALA A 19 -5.60 6.70 -4.22
C ALA A 19 -6.80 6.87 -3.26
N GLU A 20 -6.49 6.88 -1.97
CA GLU A 20 -7.42 6.92 -0.84
C GLU A 20 -8.28 5.67 -0.65
N THR A 21 -8.06 4.59 -1.41
CA THR A 21 -8.64 3.27 -1.11
C THR A 21 -8.03 2.71 0.18
N GLY A 22 -8.89 2.21 1.08
CA GLY A 22 -8.49 1.49 2.28
C GLY A 22 -7.96 0.10 1.92
N VAL A 23 -6.78 -0.24 2.43
CA VAL A 23 -6.11 -1.50 2.13
C VAL A 23 -5.49 -2.13 3.37
N ASN A 24 -5.47 -3.46 3.38
CA ASN A 24 -4.63 -4.27 4.25
C ASN A 24 -3.42 -4.78 3.44
N ILE A 25 -2.21 -4.46 3.88
CA ILE A 25 -0.96 -4.92 3.24
C ILE A 25 -0.21 -5.84 4.20
N THR A 26 -0.04 -7.10 3.82
CA THR A 26 0.79 -8.07 4.55
C THR A 26 2.18 -8.10 3.96
N THR A 27 3.19 -7.95 4.82
CA THR A 27 4.60 -7.85 4.45
C THR A 27 5.46 -8.89 5.17
N GLU A 28 6.57 -9.30 4.55
CA GLU A 28 7.61 -10.13 5.14
C GLU A 28 8.99 -9.56 4.81
N ARG A 29 9.79 -9.30 5.86
CA ARG A 29 11.14 -8.76 5.71
C ARG A 29 12.17 -9.89 5.70
N CYS A 30 12.95 -10.00 4.62
CA CYS A 30 13.92 -11.10 4.44
C CYS A 30 15.17 -11.04 5.35
N VAL A 31 15.49 -9.90 6.00
CA VAL A 31 16.86 -9.66 6.49
C VAL A 31 17.13 -9.97 7.98
N ASP A 32 16.13 -10.14 8.86
CA ASP A 32 16.40 -10.19 10.33
C ASP A 32 15.53 -11.17 11.14
N SER A 33 15.30 -12.39 10.60
CA SER A 33 14.38 -13.41 11.14
C SER A 33 12.92 -13.08 10.85
N TYR A 34 12.25 -14.01 10.17
CA TYR A 34 10.88 -13.91 9.65
C TYR A 34 9.88 -13.26 10.63
N VAL A 35 9.59 -11.98 10.43
CA VAL A 35 8.47 -11.30 11.08
C VAL A 35 7.52 -10.83 9.99
N THR A 36 6.42 -11.56 9.81
CA THR A 36 5.29 -11.14 9.01
C THR A 36 4.52 -10.03 9.74
N LYS A 37 4.19 -8.94 9.05
CA LYS A 37 3.39 -7.84 9.62
C LYS A 37 2.32 -7.38 8.63
N THR A 38 1.11 -7.15 9.14
CA THR A 38 0.02 -6.55 8.37
C THR A 38 -0.14 -5.08 8.77
N PHE A 39 -0.27 -4.21 7.77
CA PHE A 39 -0.59 -2.79 7.90
C PHE A 39 -1.99 -2.54 7.37
N ASN A 40 -2.80 -1.80 8.13
CA ASN A 40 -4.08 -1.29 7.69
C ASN A 40 -3.94 0.22 7.47
N GLY A 41 -4.33 0.71 6.29
CA GLY A 41 -4.17 2.12 5.95
C GLY A 41 -4.80 2.51 4.63
N LEU A 42 -4.56 3.76 4.20
CA LEU A 42 -5.04 4.30 2.94
C LEU A 42 -3.91 4.33 1.92
N PHE A 43 -4.12 3.75 0.74
CA PHE A 43 -3.17 3.86 -0.37
C PHE A 43 -3.06 5.33 -0.82
N LYS A 44 -1.85 5.88 -0.93
CA LYS A 44 -1.66 7.27 -1.38
C LYS A 44 -1.04 7.37 -2.75
N SER A 45 0.04 6.63 -2.96
CA SER A 45 0.76 6.60 -4.23
C SER A 45 1.69 5.38 -4.27
N CYS A 46 2.28 5.13 -5.43
CA CYS A 46 3.34 4.16 -5.63
C CYS A 46 4.41 4.72 -6.55
N ASN A 47 5.59 4.12 -6.51
CA ASN A 47 6.65 4.32 -7.51
C ASN A 47 7.05 2.96 -8.08
N GLU A 48 8.20 2.88 -8.75
CA GLU A 48 8.73 1.64 -9.32
C GLU A 48 9.17 0.61 -8.25
N ASP A 49 9.46 1.06 -7.03
CA ASP A 49 10.02 0.24 -5.97
C ASP A 49 8.96 -0.23 -4.95
N GLY A 50 7.89 0.54 -4.76
CA GLY A 50 6.92 0.24 -3.70
C GLY A 50 5.75 1.20 -3.57
N ILE A 51 5.10 1.11 -2.41
CA ILE A 51 3.84 1.77 -2.08
C ILE A 51 4.03 2.74 -0.90
N PHE A 52 3.37 3.89 -0.99
CA PHE A 52 3.18 4.82 0.12
C PHE A 52 1.80 4.60 0.73
N LEU A 53 1.77 4.16 1.99
CA LEU A 53 0.57 3.86 2.76
C LEU A 53 0.45 4.86 3.92
N GLU A 54 -0.69 5.53 4.04
CA GLU A 54 -1.02 6.32 5.23
C GLU A 54 -1.65 5.42 6.29
N ILE A 55 -1.05 5.36 7.48
CA ILE A 55 -1.49 4.55 8.62
C ILE A 55 -1.75 5.42 9.85
N GLY A 56 -2.67 5.00 10.72
CA GLY A 56 -2.99 5.67 11.99
C GLY A 56 -4.36 6.35 12.01
N GLU A 57 -5.12 6.17 13.10
CA GLU A 57 -6.46 6.76 13.28
C GLU A 57 -6.42 8.18 13.89
N ASP A 58 -5.50 8.43 14.83
CA ASP A 58 -5.40 9.71 15.57
C ASP A 58 -4.26 10.62 15.07
N GLU A 59 -3.10 10.04 14.74
CA GLU A 59 -1.98 10.72 14.08
C GLU A 59 -1.59 9.92 12.85
N SER A 60 -1.78 10.50 11.66
CA SER A 60 -1.47 9.82 10.42
C SER A 60 0.02 9.89 10.09
N HIS A 61 0.59 8.76 9.71
CA HIS A 61 1.96 8.62 9.26
C HIS A 61 2.01 7.94 7.89
N ILE A 62 2.85 8.44 7.00
CA ILE A 62 3.11 7.79 5.71
C ILE A 62 4.28 6.85 5.88
N ILE A 63 4.07 5.57 5.58
CA ILE A 63 5.11 4.56 5.48
C ILE A 63 5.36 4.17 4.03
N PHE A 64 6.58 3.75 3.74
CA PHE A 64 6.96 3.18 2.46
C PHE A 64 7.20 1.67 2.63
N ILE A 65 6.63 0.88 1.73
CA ILE A 65 6.74 -0.59 1.71
C ILE A 65 7.23 -0.98 0.33
N ASN A 66 8.35 -1.70 0.25
CA ASN A 66 8.87 -2.18 -1.04
C ASN A 66 8.00 -3.32 -1.57
N PHE A 67 7.84 -3.42 -2.89
CA PHE A 67 7.05 -4.51 -3.50
C PHE A 67 7.62 -5.90 -3.22
N ASP A 68 8.94 -6.04 -3.06
CA ASP A 68 9.59 -7.32 -2.74
C ASP A 68 9.30 -7.77 -1.30
N GLU A 69 8.88 -6.87 -0.43
CA GLU A 69 8.44 -7.17 0.94
C GLU A 69 6.95 -7.52 1.02
N ILE A 70 6.15 -7.26 -0.03
CA ILE A 70 4.68 -7.45 -0.01
C ILE A 70 4.31 -8.89 -0.37
N ILE A 71 3.57 -9.54 0.52
CA ILE A 71 2.99 -10.87 0.28
C ILE A 71 1.59 -10.75 -0.30
N CYS A 72 0.77 -9.85 0.24
CA CYS A 72 -0.64 -9.70 -0.11
C CYS A 72 -1.10 -8.26 0.10
N ILE A 73 -2.02 -7.81 -0.75
CA ILE A 73 -2.78 -6.57 -0.60
C ILE A 73 -4.25 -6.95 -0.71
N GLU A 74 -5.10 -6.41 0.16
CA GLU A 74 -6.55 -6.60 0.15
C GLU A 74 -7.26 -5.25 0.32
N GLU A 75 -8.30 -4.98 -0.46
CA GLU A 75 -9.16 -3.79 -0.30
C GLU A 75 -10.15 -4.00 0.87
N VAL A 76 -10.47 -2.92 1.60
CA VAL A 76 -11.35 -2.92 2.78
C VAL A 76 -12.70 -2.27 2.50
#